data_AF-A0A2V8L7H3-F1
#
_entry.id   AF-A0A2V8L7H3-F1
#
_cell.length_a   1.000
_cell.length_b   1.000
_cell.length_c   1.000
_cell.angle_alpha   90.00
_cell.angle_beta   90.00
_cell.angle_gamma   90.00
#
_symmetry.space_group_name_H-M   'P 1'
#
loop_
_entity.id
_entity.type
_entity.pdbx_description
1 polymer ?
#
loop_
_entity_poly.entity_id
_entity_poly.type
_entity_poly.pdbx_seq_one_letter_code
_entity_poly.pdbx_strand_id
1 'polypeptide(L)'
;MAEIEQKVLDAMGRAMGRFSMLRRGDKIAVAVSGGKDSLSLLHGLVAYRKRAPFPYDLVAVTLEQGKFKLPIRALEDKIRSLGVEWILREDTATLRLIAE
;
A
#
# COMPACT_ATOMS: atom_id res chain seq x y z
N MET A 1 -9.90 18.16 -7.40
CA MET A 1 -9.13 17.01 -6.87
C MET A 1 -8.95 17.08 -5.35
N ALA A 2 -8.52 18.21 -4.77
CA ALA A 2 -8.33 18.35 -3.32
C ALA A 2 -9.56 17.96 -2.47
N GLU A 3 -10.77 18.23 -2.98
CA GLU A 3 -12.03 17.85 -2.30
C GLU A 3 -12.22 16.32 -2.16
N ILE A 4 -11.81 15.55 -3.18
CA ILE A 4 -11.95 14.07 -3.16
C ILE A 4 -10.94 13.47 -2.18
N GLU A 5 -9.69 13.93 -2.23
CA GLU A 5 -8.65 13.47 -1.30
C GLU A 5 -9.05 13.75 0.15
N GLN A 6 -9.56 14.95 0.44
CA GLN A 6 -10.09 15.31 1.76
C GLN A 6 -11.17 14.33 2.22
N LYS A 7 -12.18 14.07 1.38
CA LYS A 7 -13.27 13.12 1.69
C LYS A 7 -12.76 11.72 1.99
N VAL A 8 -11.77 11.24 1.23
CA VAL A 8 -11.13 9.93 1.46
C VAL A 8 -10.38 9.91 2.79
N LEU A 9 -9.56 10.92 3.06
CA LEU A 9 -8.79 11.00 4.31
C LEU A 9 -9.69 11.12 5.54
N ASP A 10 -10.84 11.79 5.44
CA ASP A 10 -11.83 11.88 6.52
C ASP A 10 -12.51 10.52 6.76
N ALA A 11 -12.83 9.78 5.69
CA ALA A 11 -13.36 8.42 5.81
C ALA A 11 -12.33 7.46 6.43
N MET A 12 -11.07 7.57 6.03
CA MET A 12 -9.97 6.81 6.62
C MET A 12 -9.85 7.13 8.11
N GLY A 13 -9.79 8.40 8.51
CA GLY A 13 -9.68 8.79 9.92
C GLY A 13 -10.82 8.24 10.79
N ARG A 14 -12.06 8.28 10.28
CA ARG A 14 -13.22 7.66 10.95
C ARG A 14 -13.05 6.15 11.12
N ALA A 15 -12.59 5.44 10.08
CA ALA A 15 -12.35 4.00 10.16
C ALA A 15 -11.22 3.66 11.15
N MET A 16 -10.09 4.37 11.07
CA MET A 16 -8.93 4.17 11.95
C MET A 16 -9.32 4.33 13.42
N GLY A 17 -10.08 5.39 13.75
CA GLY A 17 -10.55 5.64 15.11
C GLY A 17 -11.60 4.63 15.58
N ARG A 18 -12.59 4.32 14.73
CA ARG A 18 -13.68 3.39 15.06
C ARG A 18 -13.17 1.97 15.35
N PHE A 19 -12.22 1.49 14.56
CA PHE A 19 -11.75 0.10 14.63
C PHE A 19 -10.38 -0.05 15.30
N SER A 20 -9.80 1.04 15.83
CA SER A 20 -8.47 1.03 16.45
C SER A 20 -7.41 0.38 15.54
N MET A 21 -7.44 0.71 14.25
CA MET A 21 -6.66 0.00 13.23
C MET A 21 -5.14 0.26 13.35
N LEU A 22 -4.76 1.44 13.87
CA LEU A 22 -3.37 1.87 14.03
C LEU A 22 -3.07 2.19 15.49
N ARG A 23 -1.81 2.00 15.88
CA ARG A 23 -1.23 2.35 17.17
C ARG A 23 0.10 3.09 16.97
N ARG A 24 0.53 3.82 18.01
CA ARG A 24 1.81 4.53 18.02
C ARG A 24 2.95 3.54 17.82
N GLY A 25 3.82 3.82 16.85
CA GLY A 25 4.99 3.00 16.57
C GLY A 25 4.73 1.80 15.65
N ASP A 26 3.52 1.65 15.12
CA ASP A 26 3.24 0.59 14.13
C ASP A 26 4.11 0.77 12.88
N LYS A 27 4.67 -0.35 12.39
CA LYS A 27 5.20 -0.48 11.02
C LYS A 27 4.20 -1.31 10.21
N ILE A 28 3.52 -0.66 9.27
CA ILE A 28 2.38 -1.23 8.56
C ILE A 28 2.84 -1.76 7.20
N ALA A 29 2.60 -3.05 6.95
CA ALA A 29 2.77 -3.65 5.65
C ALA A 29 1.52 -3.45 4.79
N VAL A 30 1.65 -2.75 3.67
CA VAL A 30 0.57 -2.53 2.71
C VAL A 30 0.75 -3.50 1.55
N ALA A 31 -0.19 -4.43 1.40
CA ALA A 31 -0.19 -5.35 0.26
C ALA A 31 -0.53 -4.59 -1.03
N VAL A 32 0.45 -4.44 -1.93
CA VAL A 32 0.30 -3.75 -3.22
C VAL A 32 0.17 -4.79 -4.31
N SER A 33 -1.02 -4.86 -4.91
CA SER A 33 -1.36 -5.78 -6.00
C SER A 33 -1.23 -5.13 -7.38
N GLY A 34 -0.72 -3.90 -7.47
CA GLY A 34 -0.70 -3.11 -8.71
C GLY A 34 -2.06 -2.61 -9.19
N GLY A 35 -3.16 -3.04 -8.55
CA GLY A 35 -4.49 -2.49 -8.77
C GLY A 35 -4.66 -1.11 -8.15
N LYS A 36 -5.59 -0.32 -8.70
CA LYS A 36 -5.89 1.04 -8.24
C LYS A 36 -6.23 1.11 -6.75
N ASP A 37 -6.92 0.11 -6.21
CA ASP A 37 -7.37 0.13 -4.81
C ASP A 37 -6.19 0.04 -3.84
N SER A 38 -5.27 -0.91 -4.07
CA SER A 38 -4.07 -1.07 -3.23
C SER A 38 -3.11 0.12 -3.34
N LEU A 39 -2.97 0.71 -4.54
CA LEU A 39 -2.16 1.89 -4.75
C LEU A 39 -2.79 3.14 -4.12
N SER A 40 -4.13 3.26 -4.20
CA SER A 40 -4.86 4.36 -3.57
C SER A 40 -4.81 4.24 -2.04
N LEU A 41 -4.90 3.03 -1.50
CA LEU A 41 -4.71 2.78 -0.07
C LEU A 41 -3.32 3.19 0.39
N LEU A 42 -2.26 2.77 -0.32
CA LEU A 42 -0.89 3.18 -0.01
C LEU A 42 -0.73 4.69 -0.04
N HIS A 43 -1.21 5.35 -1.10
CA HIS A 43 -1.14 6.80 -1.24
C HIS A 43 -1.92 7.53 -0.15
N GLY A 44 -3.13 7.05 0.17
CA GLY A 44 -3.96 7.57 1.25
C GLY A 44 -3.29 7.41 2.62
N LEU A 45 -2.66 6.28 2.90
CA LEU A 45 -1.90 6.07 4.14
C LEU A 45 -0.65 6.97 4.22
N VAL A 46 0.01 7.24 3.09
CA VAL A 46 1.12 8.20 3.06
C VAL A 46 0.61 9.62 3.37
N ALA A 47 -0.48 10.05 2.73
CA ALA A 47 -1.07 11.37 2.96
C ALA A 47 -1.64 11.52 4.38
N TYR A 48 -2.24 10.45 4.92
CA TYR A 48 -2.83 10.43 6.27
C TYR A 48 -1.79 10.59 7.38
N ARG A 49 -0.49 10.35 7.12
CA ARG A 49 0.59 10.59 8.10
C ARG A 49 0.55 12.01 8.69
N LYS A 50 0.15 13.00 7.89
CA LYS A 50 0.03 14.41 8.34
C LYS A 50 -1.14 14.66 9.31
N ARG A 51 -2.13 13.77 9.35
CA ARG A 51 -3.35 13.87 10.18
C ARG A 51 -3.37 12.92 11.36
N ALA A 52 -2.57 11.86 11.28
CA ALA A 52 -2.54 10.84 12.30
C ALA A 52 -2.08 11.43 13.64
N PRO A 53 -2.69 11.01 14.77
CA PRO A 53 -2.35 11.54 16.09
C PRO A 53 -0.98 11.06 16.60
N PHE A 54 -0.32 10.15 15.88
CA PHE A 54 1.01 9.62 16.20
C PHE A 54 1.72 9.18 14.91
N PRO A 55 3.06 9.11 14.93
CA PRO A 55 3.83 8.59 13.81
C PRO A 55 3.66 7.08 13.63
N TYR A 56 3.73 6.64 12.38
CA TYR A 56 3.78 5.24 11.96
C TYR A 56 4.60 5.10 10.67
N ASP A 57 5.13 3.91 10.46
CA ASP A 57 5.91 3.56 9.28
C ASP A 57 5.08 2.74 8.29
N LEU A 58 5.48 2.80 7.03
CA LEU A 58 4.84 2.08 5.93
C LEU A 58 5.90 1.28 5.19
N VAL A 59 5.56 0.07 4.81
CA VAL A 59 6.30 -0.74 3.83
C VAL A 59 5.30 -1.29 2.82
N ALA A 60 5.56 -1.09 1.54
CA ALA A 60 4.78 -1.70 0.49
C ALA A 60 5.31 -3.12 0.26
N VAL A 61 4.40 -4.10 0.18
CA VAL A 61 4.76 -5.51 -0.04
C VAL A 61 3.98 -6.04 -1.23
N THR A 62 4.69 -6.68 -2.16
CA THR A 62 4.09 -7.29 -3.34
C THR A 62 4.56 -8.74 -3.47
N LEU A 63 3.61 -9.65 -3.68
CA LEU A 63 3.87 -11.03 -4.06
C LEU A 63 3.62 -11.18 -5.57
N GLU A 64 4.68 -11.50 -6.30
CA GLU A 64 4.63 -11.89 -7.71
C GLU A 64 4.24 -13.36 -7.80
N GLN A 65 3.18 -13.64 -8.56
CA GLN A 65 2.53 -14.95 -8.66
C GLN A 65 2.21 -15.31 -10.12
N GLY A 66 2.71 -14.54 -11.10
CA GLY A 66 2.42 -14.73 -12.53
C GLY A 66 1.06 -14.14 -12.97
N LYS A 67 0.40 -13.35 -12.11
CA LYS A 67 -0.93 -12.77 -12.37
C LYS A 67 -0.91 -11.42 -13.08
N PHE A 68 0.25 -10.76 -13.14
CA PHE A 68 0.35 -9.43 -13.71
C PHE A 68 0.55 -9.49 -15.23
N LYS A 69 -0.25 -8.70 -15.95
CA LYS A 69 -0.16 -8.58 -17.42
C LYS A 69 1.08 -7.80 -17.89
N LEU A 70 1.70 -7.04 -16.98
CA LEU A 70 2.90 -6.25 -17.19
C LEU A 70 3.85 -6.48 -16.01
N PRO A 71 5.18 -6.30 -16.19
CA PRO A 71 6.13 -6.44 -15.10
C PRO A 71 5.79 -5.52 -13.93
N ILE A 72 5.52 -6.11 -12.76
CA ILE A 72 5.11 -5.34 -11.57
C ILE A 72 6.20 -4.39 -11.07
N ARG A 73 7.47 -4.70 -11.42
CA ARG A 73 8.65 -3.86 -11.18
C ARG A 73 8.53 -2.44 -11.73
N ALA A 74 7.68 -2.22 -12.74
CA ALA A 74 7.40 -0.88 -13.25
C ALA A 74 6.79 0.08 -12.20
N LEU A 75 6.29 -0.43 -11.06
CA LEU A 75 5.79 0.39 -9.96
C LEU A 75 6.87 0.88 -8.99
N GLU A 76 8.12 0.41 -9.11
CA GLU A 76 9.18 0.68 -8.14
C GLU A 76 9.39 2.19 -7.91
N ASP A 77 9.64 2.92 -8.98
CA ASP A 77 9.91 4.37 -8.92
C ASP A 77 8.71 5.13 -8.35
N LYS A 78 7.49 4.71 -8.72
CA LYS A 78 6.27 5.32 -8.22
C LYS A 78 6.09 5.09 -6.72
N ILE A 79 6.38 3.89 -6.22
CA ILE A 79 6.27 3.58 -4.77
C ILE A 79 7.38 4.30 -3.99
N ARG A 80 8.62 4.26 -4.49
CA ARG A 80 9.77 4.92 -3.85
C ARG A 80 9.60 6.43 -3.79
N SER A 81 9.01 7.06 -4.81
CA SER A 81 8.72 8.50 -4.80
C SER A 81 7.72 8.94 -3.73
N LEU A 82 6.95 8.01 -3.14
CA LEU A 82 6.10 8.26 -1.97
C LEU A 82 6.88 8.22 -0.64
N GLY A 83 8.19 7.94 -0.67
CA GLY A 83 9.00 7.76 0.54
C GLY A 83 8.67 6.48 1.30
N VAL A 84 8.31 5.41 0.59
CA VAL A 84 7.96 4.11 1.15
C VAL A 84 8.90 3.03 0.61
N GLU A 85 9.43 2.20 1.51
CA GLU A 85 10.20 1.00 1.16
C GLU A 85 9.30 0.02 0.38
N TRP A 86 9.82 -0.59 -0.69
CA TRP A 86 9.10 -1.62 -1.44
C TRP A 86 9.79 -2.97 -1.35
N ILE A 87 9.05 -3.98 -0.89
CA ILE A 87 9.48 -5.37 -0.83
C ILE A 87 8.71 -6.15 -1.89
N LEU A 88 9.41 -6.56 -2.94
CA LEU A 88 8.91 -7.51 -3.93
C LEU A 88 9.44 -8.91 -3.61
N ARG A 89 8.56 -9.91 -3.58
CA ARG A 89 8.90 -11.33 -3.44
C ARG A 89 8.18 -12.14 -4.49
N GLU A 90 8.86 -13.17 -4.98
CA GLU A 90 8.30 -14.12 -5.93
C GLU A 90 7.78 -15.33 -5.17
N ASP A 91 6.54 -15.72 -5.44
CA ASP A 91 5.96 -16.97 -4.99
C ASP A 91 6.33 -18.07 -5.98
N THR A 92 7.47 -18.70 -5.74
CA THR A 92 8.03 -19.71 -6.63
C THR A 92 7.12 -20.94 -6.78
N ALA A 93 6.29 -21.25 -5.77
CA ALA A 93 5.38 -22.39 -5.84
C ALA A 93 4.24 -22.11 -6.83
N THR A 94 3.63 -20.93 -6.73
CA THR A 94 2.56 -20.52 -7.66
C THR A 94 3.10 -20.32 -9.07
N LEU A 95 4.29 -19.73 -9.23
CA LEU A 95 4.88 -19.51 -10.55
C LEU A 95 5.14 -20.81 -11.32
N ARG A 96 5.48 -21.91 -10.64
CA ARG A 96 5.67 -23.22 -11.29
C ARG A 96 4.38 -23.75 -11.91
N LEU A 97 3.22 -23.51 -11.30
CA LEU A 97 1.91 -23.98 -11.81
C LEU A 97 1.50 -23.35 -13.15
N ILE A 98 2.14 -22.24 -13.54
CA ILE A 98 1.84 -21.49 -14.78
C ILE A 98 2.91 -21.74 -15.84
N ALA A 99 4.05 -22.32 -15.45
CA ALA A 99 5.17 -22.63 -16.34
C ALA A 99 5.06 -24.02 -16.98
N GLU A 100 4.18 -24.88 -16.45
CA GLU A 100 3.79 -26.20 -16.99
C GLU A 100 2.57 -26.08 -17.91
#